data_AF-W5NZV0-F1
#
_entry.id   AF-W5NZV0-F1
#
_cell.length_a   1.000
_cell.length_b   1.000
_cell.length_c   1.000
_cell.angle_alpha   90.00
_cell.angle_beta   90.00
_cell.angle_gamma   90.00
#
_symmetry.space_group_name_H-M   'P 1'
#
loop_
_entity.id
_entity.type
_entity.pdbx_description
1 polymer ?
#
loop_
_entity_poly.entity_id
_entity_poly.type
_entity_poly.pdbx_seq_one_letter_code
_entity_poly.pdbx_strand_id
1 'polypeptide(L)'
;MRTSLRPVAPPGGGARGEQSRRAPGECLPRAPHPLLPCLCRTRGVRAAAMSAELEASEGLDEPERRISGAPEEENHTSMADLSELLKEGTKESHDRAENTQFVKDFLKGNIRKELFKLATTALYFTYSALEEEIDRNKDHPAFAPLYFPMELHRKKALIRDMEYLYGEHWEEQAQCSEATRKYVERIHEVGQNEPELLVAHAYTRYMGDLCGGQVLKKVAQRALKLPSTGEGTQFYLFENVDNAQQFKQLYRARMNALDLNLETKEKIVEEANKAFEFNMQVFNELDQAGSLLAKETLEDGLPAHDRLPAHSRLPTQDGLPVHDGKGDLRKCPYYAAQLDKAALEGSSCPFGAALAVLRRPGLQFLLAASVALAAGLLAWYSM
;
A
#
# COMPACT_ATOMS: atom_id res chain seq x y z
N MET A 1 -25.66 80.82 -9.46
CA MET A 1 -24.90 79.68 -10.04
C MET A 1 -25.89 78.52 -10.19
N ARG A 2 -26.63 78.41 -11.31
CA ARG A 2 -26.35 77.59 -12.51
C ARG A 2 -25.79 76.21 -12.11
N THR A 3 -26.42 75.06 -12.40
CA THR A 3 -27.18 74.72 -13.61
C THR A 3 -28.18 73.58 -13.39
N SER A 4 -29.38 73.78 -13.93
CA SER A 4 -30.39 72.79 -14.31
C SER A 4 -30.03 72.21 -15.69
N LEU A 5 -30.43 70.97 -16.01
CA LEU A 5 -31.34 70.68 -17.13
C LEU A 5 -31.55 69.17 -17.37
N ARG A 6 -32.75 68.90 -17.87
CA ARG A 6 -33.46 67.64 -18.12
C ARG A 6 -33.23 67.13 -19.59
N PRO A 7 -33.86 66.01 -20.03
CA PRO A 7 -33.36 65.04 -21.00
C PRO A 7 -33.89 65.24 -22.44
N VAL A 8 -33.41 64.43 -23.40
CA VAL A 8 -34.02 64.24 -24.73
C VAL A 8 -33.84 62.78 -25.21
N ALA A 9 -34.92 62.20 -25.76
CA ALA A 9 -34.95 60.94 -26.52
C ALA A 9 -35.51 61.22 -27.95
N PRO A 10 -35.73 60.22 -28.83
CA PRO A 10 -34.97 59.87 -30.04
C PRO A 10 -35.66 60.27 -31.38
N PRO A 11 -35.18 59.82 -32.55
CA PRO A 11 -35.85 58.69 -33.25
C PRO A 11 -34.90 57.74 -34.04
N GLY A 12 -35.19 56.43 -34.15
CA GLY A 12 -35.75 55.76 -35.35
C GLY A 12 -34.64 55.31 -36.34
N GLY A 13 -34.56 54.11 -36.92
CA GLY A 13 -35.38 52.91 -36.99
C GLY A 13 -34.75 51.93 -38.01
N GLY A 14 -35.17 50.65 -38.00
CA GLY A 14 -34.88 49.63 -39.04
C GLY A 14 -33.54 48.89 -38.86
N ALA A 15 -33.40 47.58 -39.05
CA ALA A 15 -34.28 46.57 -39.63
C ALA A 15 -33.71 45.16 -39.35
N ARG A 16 -34.61 44.17 -39.23
CA ARG A 16 -34.46 42.71 -39.51
C ARG A 16 -33.39 41.95 -38.69
N GLY A 17 -33.61 40.76 -38.13
CA GLY A 17 -34.65 39.73 -38.19
C GLY A 17 -33.96 38.47 -37.65
N GLU A 18 -34.37 38.01 -36.47
CA GLU A 18 -34.95 36.68 -36.21
C GLU A 18 -34.11 35.47 -36.64
N GLN A 19 -33.67 34.68 -35.63
CA GLN A 19 -34.16 33.31 -35.35
C GLN A 19 -33.13 32.27 -35.86
N SER A 20 -32.88 31.10 -35.27
CA SER A 20 -33.44 30.36 -34.13
C SER A 20 -32.63 29.04 -34.03
N ARG A 21 -32.38 28.56 -32.80
CA ARG A 21 -32.30 27.14 -32.34
C ARG A 21 -31.49 26.10 -33.15
N ARG A 22 -30.57 25.40 -32.46
CA ARG A 22 -30.62 23.95 -32.11
C ARG A 22 -29.28 23.43 -31.55
N ALA A 23 -29.36 22.62 -30.49
CA ALA A 23 -28.35 21.62 -30.06
C ALA A 23 -28.70 20.25 -30.74
N PRO A 24 -28.10 19.09 -30.39
CA PRO A 24 -26.74 18.69 -29.95
C PRO A 24 -26.15 17.56 -30.88
N GLY A 25 -24.94 17.05 -30.63
CA GLY A 25 -24.54 15.68 -31.04
C GLY A 25 -23.11 15.46 -31.56
N GLU A 26 -22.36 14.59 -30.85
CA GLU A 26 -21.42 13.54 -31.31
C GLU A 26 -20.16 13.96 -32.13
N CYS A 27 -18.99 13.31 -32.11
CA CYS A 27 -18.56 11.97 -31.74
C CYS A 27 -17.01 11.91 -31.58
N LEU A 28 -16.51 10.91 -30.83
CA LEU A 28 -15.10 10.51 -30.71
C LEU A 28 -14.42 10.17 -32.06
N PRO A 29 -13.08 10.23 -32.17
CA PRO A 29 -12.35 9.48 -33.20
C PRO A 29 -11.96 8.08 -32.71
N ARG A 30 -12.48 7.07 -33.43
CA ARG A 30 -12.15 5.64 -33.33
C ARG A 30 -11.05 5.30 -34.35
N ALA A 31 -10.15 4.38 -33.98
CA ALA A 31 -9.03 3.87 -34.78
C ALA A 31 -9.45 3.21 -36.12
N PRO A 32 -8.52 3.06 -37.09
CA PRO A 32 -8.70 2.15 -38.22
C PRO A 32 -7.85 0.88 -38.10
N HIS A 33 -8.52 -0.27 -38.10
CA HIS A 33 -8.01 -1.52 -38.69
C HIS A 33 -8.71 -1.71 -40.05
N PRO A 34 -8.07 -2.35 -41.04
CA PRO A 34 -8.61 -3.65 -41.44
C PRO A 34 -7.57 -4.70 -41.90
N LEU A 35 -7.84 -5.94 -41.46
CA LEU A 35 -7.85 -7.23 -42.17
C LEU A 35 -6.62 -7.77 -42.96
N LEU A 36 -6.23 -8.97 -42.51
CA LEU A 36 -5.40 -10.03 -43.14
C LEU A 36 -5.91 -10.49 -44.52
N PRO A 37 -5.05 -11.21 -45.30
CA PRO A 37 -5.14 -12.67 -45.29
C PRO A 37 -3.80 -13.42 -45.17
N CYS A 38 -3.90 -14.63 -44.62
CA CYS A 38 -2.89 -15.67 -44.45
C CYS A 38 -2.08 -16.01 -45.71
N LEU A 39 -0.82 -16.45 -45.53
CA LEU A 39 -0.28 -17.68 -46.14
C LEU A 39 1.02 -18.14 -45.46
N CYS A 40 1.09 -19.44 -45.20
CA CYS A 40 2.20 -20.20 -44.66
C CYS A 40 3.55 -19.96 -45.36
N ARG A 41 4.64 -19.94 -44.57
CA ARG A 41 5.77 -20.85 -44.84
C ARG A 41 6.67 -21.05 -43.65
N THR A 42 6.86 -22.33 -43.33
CA THR A 42 7.86 -22.89 -42.42
C THR A 42 9.27 -22.79 -43.01
N ARG A 43 10.26 -22.53 -42.15
CA ARG A 43 11.69 -22.92 -42.20
C ARG A 43 12.35 -22.23 -40.99
N GLY A 44 12.83 -22.89 -39.94
CA GLY A 44 13.57 -24.15 -39.93
C GLY A 44 15.02 -23.87 -40.31
N VAL A 45 15.82 -23.31 -39.39
CA VAL A 45 17.28 -23.29 -39.50
C VAL A 45 17.84 -24.02 -38.29
N ARG A 46 18.31 -25.23 -38.57
CA ARG A 46 19.13 -26.06 -37.69
C ARG A 46 20.53 -25.47 -37.57
N ALA A 47 21.10 -25.66 -36.39
CA ALA A 47 22.53 -25.62 -36.11
C ALA A 47 23.33 -26.44 -37.13
N ALA A 48 24.47 -25.90 -37.55
CA ALA A 48 25.53 -26.65 -38.21
C ALA A 48 26.78 -26.57 -37.34
N ALA A 49 27.08 -27.68 -36.68
CA ALA A 49 28.40 -28.00 -36.17
C ALA A 49 29.26 -28.46 -37.36
N MET A 50 30.51 -28.01 -37.42
CA MET A 50 31.54 -28.61 -38.26
C MET A 50 32.78 -28.85 -37.41
N SER A 51 33.01 -30.13 -37.12
CA SER A 51 34.28 -30.70 -36.69
C SER A 51 35.23 -30.80 -37.88
N ALA A 52 36.51 -30.52 -37.66
CA ALA A 52 37.60 -31.07 -38.46
C ALA A 52 38.81 -31.30 -37.55
N GLU A 53 39.29 -32.54 -37.57
CA GLU A 53 40.40 -33.08 -36.80
C GLU A 53 41.77 -32.83 -37.46
N LEU A 54 42.79 -32.83 -36.59
CA LEU A 54 44.18 -33.27 -36.72
C LEU A 54 45.02 -32.92 -37.97
N GLU A 55 46.19 -32.32 -37.71
CA GLU A 55 47.50 -32.86 -38.12
C GLU A 55 48.50 -32.58 -36.99
N ALA A 56 49.30 -33.59 -36.63
CA ALA A 56 50.34 -33.54 -35.60
C ALA A 56 51.72 -33.58 -36.27
N SER A 57 52.70 -32.83 -35.74
CA SER A 57 54.12 -33.15 -35.93
C SER A 57 54.95 -32.68 -34.74
N GLU A 58 55.95 -33.47 -34.40
CA GLU A 58 56.64 -33.62 -33.12
C GLU A 58 57.70 -32.54 -32.80
N GLY A 59 57.85 -32.30 -31.49
CA GLY A 59 59.15 -32.26 -30.77
C GLY A 59 60.04 -31.02 -30.87
N LEU A 60 60.28 -30.36 -29.73
CA LEU A 60 61.60 -30.22 -29.09
C LEU A 60 61.54 -29.32 -27.83
N ASP A 61 62.44 -29.62 -26.90
CA ASP A 61 62.47 -29.24 -25.48
C ASP A 61 62.60 -27.74 -25.13
N GLU A 62 61.90 -27.36 -24.05
CA GLU A 62 62.13 -26.35 -22.99
C GLU A 62 63.42 -25.47 -23.02
N PRO A 63 63.34 -24.18 -22.61
CA PRO A 63 63.19 -23.86 -21.18
C PRO A 63 62.24 -22.71 -20.82
N GLU A 64 61.50 -22.93 -19.73
CA GLU A 64 60.70 -22.01 -18.92
C GLU A 64 61.33 -20.61 -18.81
N ARG A 65 60.72 -19.63 -19.48
CA ARG A 65 60.75 -18.23 -19.04
C ARG A 65 59.50 -17.96 -18.21
N ARG A 66 59.71 -17.81 -16.91
CA ARG A 66 58.77 -17.18 -15.97
C ARG A 66 58.34 -15.82 -16.51
N ILE A 67 57.18 -15.78 -17.15
CA ILE A 67 56.37 -14.57 -17.25
C ILE A 67 55.53 -14.57 -15.98
N SER A 68 55.89 -13.68 -15.05
CA SER A 68 55.05 -13.32 -13.91
C SER A 68 53.82 -12.58 -14.44
N GLY A 69 52.85 -13.32 -14.98
CA GLY A 69 51.48 -12.88 -15.05
C GLY A 69 50.95 -12.93 -13.63
N ALA A 70 50.85 -11.77 -12.99
CA ALA A 70 49.98 -11.65 -11.83
C ALA A 70 48.61 -12.24 -12.21
N PRO A 71 47.92 -12.97 -11.34
CA PRO A 71 46.50 -13.12 -11.54
C PRO A 71 45.98 -11.68 -11.56
N GLU A 72 45.43 -11.25 -12.70
CA GLU A 72 44.46 -10.18 -12.67
C GLU A 72 43.41 -10.69 -11.71
N GLU A 73 43.50 -10.22 -10.46
CA GLU A 73 42.34 -10.16 -9.60
C GLU A 73 41.33 -9.39 -10.43
N GLU A 74 40.45 -10.12 -11.09
CA GLU A 74 39.11 -9.64 -11.35
C GLU A 74 38.58 -9.25 -9.97
N ASN A 75 38.87 -8.03 -9.58
CA ASN A 75 38.12 -7.29 -8.60
C ASN A 75 36.78 -6.95 -9.28
N HIS A 76 36.05 -7.99 -9.69
CA HIS A 76 34.62 -8.04 -9.56
C HIS A 76 34.38 -7.95 -8.05
N THR A 77 34.56 -6.75 -7.48
CA THR A 77 33.79 -6.30 -6.35
C THR A 77 32.38 -6.67 -6.74
N SER A 78 31.84 -7.73 -6.14
CA SER A 78 30.48 -8.18 -6.37
C SER A 78 29.61 -6.96 -6.12
N MET A 79 29.30 -6.20 -7.17
CA MET A 79 28.57 -4.95 -7.08
C MET A 79 27.22 -5.36 -6.55
N ALA A 80 26.99 -5.09 -5.27
CA ALA A 80 25.80 -5.57 -4.58
C ALA A 80 24.57 -5.23 -5.42
N ASP A 81 23.72 -6.24 -5.58
CA ASP A 81 22.45 -6.12 -6.29
C ASP A 81 21.63 -5.01 -5.66
N LEU A 82 21.12 -4.08 -6.47
CA LEU A 82 20.33 -2.95 -5.98
C LEU A 82 19.14 -3.43 -5.14
N SER A 83 18.53 -4.56 -5.51
CA SER A 83 17.43 -5.15 -4.75
C SER A 83 17.82 -5.56 -3.32
N GLU A 84 19.02 -6.10 -3.12
CA GLU A 84 19.48 -6.50 -1.79
C GLU A 84 19.97 -5.28 -0.99
N LEU A 85 20.61 -4.31 -1.64
CA LEU A 85 20.97 -3.02 -1.01
C LEU A 85 19.72 -2.29 -0.50
N LEU A 86 18.67 -2.18 -1.31
CA LEU A 86 17.41 -1.58 -0.90
C LEU A 86 16.76 -2.33 0.25
N LYS A 87 16.72 -3.66 0.17
CA LYS A 87 16.11 -4.51 1.20
C LYS A 87 16.82 -4.38 2.55
N GLU A 88 18.15 -4.47 2.58
CA GLU A 88 18.91 -4.35 3.82
C GLU A 88 18.92 -2.90 4.33
N GLY A 89 19.22 -1.94 3.44
CA GLY A 89 19.37 -0.53 3.80
C GLY A 89 18.07 0.16 4.21
N THR A 90 16.90 -0.42 3.94
CA THR A 90 15.60 0.12 4.36
C THR A 90 14.93 -0.70 5.46
N LYS A 91 15.55 -1.77 5.94
CA LYS A 91 14.97 -2.70 6.93
C LYS A 91 14.47 -1.99 8.19
N GLU A 92 15.30 -1.12 8.78
CA GLU A 92 14.89 -0.38 9.99
C GLU A 92 13.73 0.59 9.72
N SER A 93 13.74 1.26 8.56
CA SER A 93 12.66 2.17 8.17
C SER A 93 11.36 1.43 7.89
N HIS A 94 11.43 0.25 7.27
CA HIS A 94 10.30 -0.67 7.11
C HIS A 94 9.75 -1.10 8.48
N ASP A 95 10.61 -1.57 9.38
CA ASP A 95 10.20 -2.01 10.72
C ASP A 95 9.53 -0.88 11.51
N ARG A 96 10.05 0.35 11.42
CA ARG A 96 9.41 1.54 12.04
C ARG A 96 8.05 1.85 11.43
N ALA A 97 7.93 1.80 10.10
CA ALA A 97 6.68 2.07 9.41
C ALA A 97 5.57 1.08 9.79
N GLU A 98 5.87 -0.22 9.84
CA GLU A 98 4.94 -1.26 10.30
C GLU A 98 4.54 -1.09 11.77
N ASN A 99 5.41 -0.48 12.57
CA ASN A 99 5.20 -0.26 14.00
C ASN A 99 4.48 1.05 14.34
N THR A 100 4.09 1.86 13.36
CA THR A 100 3.24 3.04 13.57
C THR A 100 1.88 2.65 14.15
N GLN A 101 1.26 3.56 14.92
CA GLN A 101 0.01 3.28 15.59
C GLN A 101 -1.13 3.08 14.55
N PHE A 102 -1.15 3.91 13.51
CA PHE A 102 -2.08 3.80 12.39
C PHE A 102 -2.09 2.40 11.78
N VAL A 103 -0.91 1.88 11.41
CA VAL A 103 -0.78 0.56 10.77
C VAL A 103 -1.20 -0.56 11.72
N LYS A 104 -0.79 -0.48 12.99
CA LYS A 104 -1.19 -1.46 14.03
C LYS A 104 -2.70 -1.51 14.22
N ASP A 105 -3.36 -0.35 14.29
CA ASP A 105 -4.80 -0.27 14.48
C ASP A 105 -5.54 -0.71 13.22
N PHE A 106 -5.05 -0.34 12.04
CA PHE A 106 -5.58 -0.82 10.78
C PHE A 106 -5.56 -2.36 10.74
N LEU A 107 -4.41 -3.00 10.96
CA LEU A 107 -4.28 -4.47 10.92
C LEU A 107 -5.17 -5.20 11.94
N LYS A 108 -5.42 -4.57 13.11
CA LYS A 108 -6.38 -5.09 14.10
C LYS A 108 -7.84 -4.96 13.65
N GLY A 109 -8.11 -4.15 12.63
CA GLY A 109 -9.45 -3.80 12.16
C GLY A 109 -10.07 -2.61 12.91
N ASN A 110 -9.27 -1.86 13.66
CA ASN A 110 -9.69 -0.70 14.44
C ASN A 110 -9.60 0.57 13.57
N ILE A 111 -10.27 0.59 12.42
CA ILE A 111 -10.29 1.77 11.54
C ILE A 111 -11.72 2.22 11.28
N ARG A 112 -11.93 3.53 11.33
CA ARG A 112 -13.21 4.17 10.99
C ARG A 112 -13.23 4.58 9.52
N LYS A 113 -14.44 4.63 8.94
CA LYS A 113 -14.66 4.97 7.53
C LYS A 113 -14.03 6.31 7.15
N GLU A 114 -14.21 7.35 7.96
CA GLU A 114 -13.64 8.68 7.67
C GLU A 114 -12.11 8.67 7.70
N LEU A 115 -11.48 7.90 8.58
CA LEU A 115 -10.03 7.79 8.60
C LEU A 115 -9.50 6.99 7.40
N PHE A 116 -10.21 5.94 6.99
CA PHE A 116 -9.88 5.18 5.78
C PHE A 116 -10.03 6.03 4.51
N LYS A 117 -11.04 6.90 4.47
CA LYS A 117 -11.22 7.93 3.44
C LYS A 117 -10.01 8.84 3.32
N LEU A 118 -9.52 9.39 4.44
CA LEU A 118 -8.32 10.23 4.45
C LEU A 118 -7.07 9.47 4.00
N ALA A 119 -6.89 8.23 4.46
CA ALA A 119 -5.78 7.38 4.03
C ALA A 119 -5.82 7.10 2.52
N THR A 120 -7.01 6.83 1.97
CA THR A 120 -7.21 6.60 0.53
C THR A 120 -6.93 7.87 -0.27
N THR A 121 -7.34 9.04 0.23
CA THR A 121 -7.00 10.33 -0.38
C THR A 121 -5.49 10.57 -0.42
N ALA A 122 -4.77 10.27 0.65
CA ALA A 122 -3.32 10.40 0.69
C ALA A 122 -2.63 9.50 -0.35
N LEU A 123 -3.10 8.26 -0.50
CA LEU A 123 -2.66 7.36 -1.55
C LEU A 123 -2.97 7.92 -2.95
N TYR A 124 -4.20 8.40 -3.17
CA TYR A 124 -4.59 8.97 -4.47
C TYR A 124 -3.63 10.06 -4.95
N PHE A 125 -3.30 11.03 -4.09
CA PHE A 125 -2.35 12.09 -4.45
C PHE A 125 -0.92 11.57 -4.64
N THR A 126 -0.45 10.70 -3.74
CA THR A 126 0.91 10.13 -3.80
C THR A 126 1.12 9.33 -5.09
N TYR A 127 0.20 8.42 -5.45
CA TYR A 127 0.31 7.62 -6.67
C TYR A 127 0.04 8.43 -7.92
N SER A 128 -0.79 9.48 -7.85
CA SER A 128 -0.97 10.37 -8.99
C SER A 128 0.33 11.07 -9.37
N ALA A 129 1.08 11.57 -8.39
CA ALA A 129 2.38 12.18 -8.62
C ALA A 129 3.42 11.15 -9.07
N LEU A 130 3.48 9.99 -8.39
CA LEU A 130 4.43 8.93 -8.73
C LEU A 130 4.23 8.43 -10.16
N GLU A 131 3.00 8.15 -10.56
CA GLU A 131 2.69 7.61 -11.89
C GLU A 131 2.85 8.65 -12.99
N GLU A 132 2.61 9.93 -12.68
CA GLU A 132 2.94 11.03 -13.61
C GLU A 132 4.45 11.09 -13.88
N GLU A 133 5.28 11.04 -12.84
CA GLU A 133 6.74 11.09 -13.01
C GLU A 133 7.31 9.79 -13.59
N ILE A 134 6.68 8.65 -13.33
CA ILE A 134 7.00 7.38 -14.00
C ILE A 134 6.68 7.47 -15.50
N ASP A 135 5.51 7.97 -15.88
CA ASP A 135 5.15 8.14 -17.29
C ASP A 135 6.06 9.17 -18.00
N ARG A 136 6.49 10.23 -17.30
CA ARG A 136 7.47 11.20 -17.79
C ARG A 136 8.83 10.56 -18.08
N ASN A 137 9.26 9.64 -17.22
CA ASN A 137 10.59 9.02 -17.26
C ASN A 137 10.59 7.59 -17.81
N LYS A 138 9.51 7.15 -18.46
CA LYS A 138 9.33 5.77 -18.95
C LYS A 138 10.43 5.29 -19.91
N ASP A 139 11.06 6.21 -20.63
CA ASP A 139 12.13 5.94 -21.60
C ASP A 139 13.53 6.24 -21.01
N HIS A 140 13.61 6.75 -19.77
CA HIS A 140 14.87 7.06 -19.11
C HIS A 140 15.62 5.75 -18.76
N PRO A 141 16.91 5.58 -19.12
CA PRO A 141 17.62 4.31 -18.93
C PRO A 141 17.64 3.80 -17.49
N ALA A 142 17.68 4.72 -16.51
CA ALA A 142 17.69 4.39 -15.09
C ALA A 142 16.33 3.92 -14.54
N PHE A 143 15.24 4.00 -15.32
CA PHE A 143 13.90 3.60 -14.87
C PHE A 143 13.17 2.67 -15.84
N ALA A 144 13.39 2.78 -17.16
CA ALA A 144 12.63 2.08 -18.20
C ALA A 144 12.42 0.57 -17.95
N PRO A 145 13.40 -0.21 -17.45
CA PRO A 145 13.19 -1.63 -17.11
C PRO A 145 12.15 -1.91 -16.02
N LEU A 146 11.74 -0.90 -15.26
CA LEU A 146 10.75 -0.95 -14.18
C LEU A 146 9.38 -0.39 -14.59
N TYR A 147 9.20 0.01 -15.85
CA TYR A 147 7.94 0.56 -16.34
C TYR A 147 6.89 -0.55 -16.56
N PHE A 148 6.08 -0.81 -15.54
CA PHE A 148 5.01 -1.81 -15.53
C PHE A 148 3.62 -1.17 -15.30
N PRO A 149 3.12 -0.34 -16.23
CA PRO A 149 1.91 0.44 -15.99
C PRO A 149 0.63 -0.42 -15.91
N MET A 150 0.57 -1.56 -16.60
CA MET A 150 -0.62 -2.42 -16.56
C MET A 150 -0.69 -3.19 -15.26
N GLU A 151 0.45 -3.60 -14.74
CA GLU A 151 0.56 -4.43 -13.55
C GLU A 151 0.50 -3.60 -12.27
N LEU A 152 1.21 -2.46 -12.25
CA LEU A 152 1.48 -1.73 -11.01
C LEU A 152 0.73 -0.40 -10.84
N HIS A 153 0.33 0.32 -11.90
CA HIS A 153 -0.31 1.62 -11.70
C HIS A 153 -1.62 1.47 -10.89
N ARG A 154 -1.77 2.31 -9.87
CA ARG A 154 -2.83 2.34 -8.87
C ARG A 154 -3.76 3.53 -9.03
N LYS A 155 -3.37 4.62 -9.71
CA LYS A 155 -4.21 5.83 -9.83
C LYS A 155 -5.63 5.52 -10.30
N LYS A 156 -5.79 4.69 -11.34
CA LYS A 156 -7.11 4.30 -11.84
C LYS A 156 -7.94 3.51 -10.82
N ALA A 157 -7.30 2.66 -10.03
CA ALA A 157 -7.97 1.92 -8.96
C ALA A 157 -8.36 2.85 -7.80
N LEU A 158 -7.49 3.79 -7.44
CA LEU A 158 -7.73 4.80 -6.42
C LEU A 158 -8.88 5.73 -6.80
N ILE A 159 -9.01 6.14 -8.07
CA ILE A 159 -10.16 6.93 -8.54
C ILE A 159 -11.48 6.18 -8.27
N ARG A 160 -11.57 4.89 -8.59
CA ARG A 160 -12.76 4.07 -8.30
C ARG A 160 -13.06 3.99 -6.80
N ASP A 161 -12.02 3.88 -5.97
CA ASP A 161 -12.18 3.88 -4.52
C ASP A 161 -12.64 5.23 -3.98
N MET A 162 -12.12 6.34 -4.53
CA MET A 162 -12.55 7.70 -4.18
C MET A 162 -14.01 7.95 -4.55
N GLU A 163 -14.43 7.55 -5.76
CA GLU A 163 -15.83 7.61 -6.21
C GLU A 163 -16.76 6.82 -5.28
N TYR A 164 -16.35 5.61 -4.88
CA TYR A 164 -17.13 4.80 -3.95
C TYR A 164 -17.23 5.42 -2.55
N LEU A 165 -16.13 5.99 -2.05
CA LEU A 165 -16.03 6.46 -0.68
C LEU A 165 -16.62 7.86 -0.46
N TYR A 166 -16.55 8.74 -1.45
CA TYR A 166 -16.99 10.15 -1.38
C TYR A 166 -18.17 10.48 -2.30
N GLY A 167 -18.48 9.64 -3.28
CA GLY A 167 -19.50 9.86 -4.31
C GLY A 167 -18.96 10.49 -5.60
N GLU A 168 -19.87 10.86 -6.51
CA GLU A 168 -19.54 11.40 -7.84
C GLU A 168 -18.70 12.70 -7.76
N HIS A 169 -18.93 13.54 -6.75
CA HIS A 169 -18.20 14.79 -6.52
C HIS A 169 -17.02 14.62 -5.56
N TRP A 170 -16.28 13.52 -5.67
CA TRP A 170 -15.15 13.24 -4.77
C TRP A 170 -14.01 14.24 -4.94
N GLU A 171 -13.78 14.75 -6.15
CA GLU A 171 -12.69 15.71 -6.45
C GLU A 171 -12.86 17.03 -5.68
N GLU A 172 -14.10 17.47 -5.45
CA GLU A 172 -14.41 18.69 -4.69
C GLU A 172 -14.17 18.51 -3.19
N GLN A 173 -14.18 17.27 -2.70
CA GLN A 173 -14.03 16.91 -1.29
C GLN A 173 -12.60 16.45 -0.96
N ALA A 174 -11.86 15.95 -1.93
CA ALA A 174 -10.52 15.41 -1.74
C ALA A 174 -9.51 16.52 -1.46
N GLN A 175 -9.03 16.59 -0.22
CA GLN A 175 -8.00 17.54 0.19
C GLN A 175 -6.67 16.83 0.38
N CYS A 176 -5.63 17.36 -0.25
CA CYS A 176 -4.26 16.89 -0.04
C CYS A 176 -3.75 17.41 1.30
N SER A 177 -3.43 16.49 2.21
CA SER A 177 -2.96 16.81 3.55
C SER A 177 -1.54 17.40 3.52
N GLU A 178 -1.07 17.98 4.63
CA GLU A 178 0.25 18.63 4.61
C GLU A 178 1.38 17.63 4.40
N ALA A 179 1.33 16.48 5.09
CA ALA A 179 2.36 15.45 4.93
C ALA A 179 2.31 14.82 3.52
N THR A 180 1.10 14.59 2.99
CA THR A 180 0.92 14.06 1.63
C THR A 180 1.48 15.04 0.59
N ARG A 181 1.21 16.34 0.75
CA ARG A 181 1.72 17.37 -0.16
C ARG A 181 3.24 17.40 -0.19
N LYS A 182 3.91 17.34 0.98
CA LYS A 182 5.38 17.25 1.05
C LYS A 182 5.91 16.03 0.30
N TYR A 183 5.22 14.89 0.41
CA TYR A 183 5.63 13.69 -0.31
C TYR A 183 5.45 13.84 -1.83
N VAL A 184 4.31 14.37 -2.27
CA VAL A 184 4.03 14.68 -3.68
C VAL A 184 5.09 15.64 -4.25
N GLU A 185 5.43 16.70 -3.51
CA GLU A 185 6.47 17.66 -3.90
C GLU A 185 7.82 16.98 -4.11
N ARG A 186 8.24 16.08 -3.20
CA ARG A 186 9.50 15.34 -3.36
C ARG A 186 9.47 14.41 -4.56
N ILE A 187 8.36 13.72 -4.81
CA ILE A 187 8.22 12.83 -5.97
C ILE A 187 8.39 13.63 -7.28
N HIS A 188 7.74 14.79 -7.40
CA HIS A 188 7.93 15.66 -8.57
C HIS A 188 9.36 16.19 -8.68
N GLU A 189 9.97 16.61 -7.57
CA GLU A 189 11.37 17.05 -7.56
C GLU A 189 12.31 15.96 -8.08
N VAL A 190 12.18 14.72 -7.58
CA VAL A 190 12.97 13.57 -8.03
C VAL A 190 12.70 13.25 -9.49
N GLY A 191 11.43 13.14 -9.89
CA GLY A 191 11.06 12.80 -11.27
C GLY A 191 11.54 13.83 -12.31
N GLN A 192 11.68 15.10 -11.92
CA GLN A 192 12.08 16.17 -12.83
C GLN A 192 13.58 16.42 -12.85
N ASN A 193 14.28 16.20 -11.73
CA ASN A 193 15.68 16.62 -11.58
C ASN A 193 16.66 15.46 -11.35
N GLU A 194 16.20 14.34 -10.79
CA GLU A 194 17.03 13.20 -10.40
C GLU A 194 16.33 11.85 -10.72
N PRO A 195 15.97 11.59 -11.99
CA PRO A 195 15.08 10.49 -12.37
C PRO A 195 15.60 9.08 -12.01
N GLU A 196 16.91 8.91 -11.82
CA GLU A 196 17.50 7.68 -11.29
C GLU A 196 17.02 7.35 -9.86
N LEU A 197 16.68 8.36 -9.06
CA LEU A 197 16.18 8.17 -7.69
C LEU A 197 14.69 7.79 -7.67
N LEU A 198 13.97 7.92 -8.78
CA LEU A 198 12.55 7.55 -8.87
C LEU A 198 12.31 6.07 -8.56
N VAL A 199 13.32 5.23 -8.82
CA VAL A 199 13.35 3.80 -8.45
C VAL A 199 13.07 3.60 -6.97
N ALA A 200 13.58 4.49 -6.10
CA ALA A 200 13.40 4.42 -4.66
C ALA A 200 11.92 4.52 -4.25
N HIS A 201 11.20 5.49 -4.80
CA HIS A 201 9.78 5.69 -4.52
C HIS A 201 8.92 4.55 -5.07
N ALA A 202 9.17 4.13 -6.30
CA ALA A 202 8.47 3.01 -6.92
C ALA A 202 8.69 1.70 -6.15
N TYR A 203 9.93 1.42 -5.72
CA TYR A 203 10.27 0.27 -4.88
C TYR A 203 9.50 0.30 -3.55
N THR A 204 9.63 1.38 -2.78
CA THR A 204 9.04 1.51 -1.45
C THR A 204 7.52 1.36 -1.48
N ARG A 205 6.86 1.89 -2.51
CA ARG A 205 5.40 1.80 -2.67
C ARG A 205 4.96 0.44 -3.22
N TYR A 206 5.34 0.10 -4.46
CA TYR A 206 4.79 -1.08 -5.13
C TYR A 206 5.21 -2.40 -4.49
N MET A 207 6.44 -2.51 -3.97
CA MET A 207 6.86 -3.75 -3.30
C MET A 207 6.11 -3.97 -1.98
N GLY A 208 5.79 -2.90 -1.26
CA GLY A 208 4.95 -2.95 -0.06
C GLY A 208 3.53 -3.42 -0.39
N ASP A 209 2.91 -2.84 -1.42
CA ASP A 209 1.54 -3.18 -1.81
C ASP A 209 1.39 -4.65 -2.24
N LEU A 210 2.38 -5.19 -2.98
CA LEU A 210 2.41 -6.59 -3.42
C LEU A 210 2.65 -7.58 -2.28
N CYS A 211 3.17 -7.16 -1.13
CA CYS A 211 3.40 -8.04 0.03
C CYS A 211 2.16 -8.18 0.91
N GLY A 212 1.33 -7.13 1.03
CA GLY A 212 0.24 -7.07 2.01
C GLY A 212 -1.16 -6.80 1.44
N GLY A 213 -1.30 -6.44 0.17
CA GLY A 213 -2.55 -5.92 -0.38
C GLY A 213 -3.78 -6.79 -0.11
N GLN A 214 -3.68 -8.12 -0.27
CA GLN A 214 -4.80 -9.02 -0.02
C GLN A 214 -5.20 -9.10 1.47
N VAL A 215 -4.24 -8.97 2.38
CA VAL A 215 -4.51 -8.92 3.83
C VAL A 215 -5.18 -7.61 4.17
N LEU A 216 -4.60 -6.48 3.72
CA LEU A 216 -5.12 -5.14 3.95
C LEU A 216 -6.54 -4.98 3.39
N LYS A 217 -6.79 -5.50 2.18
CA LYS A 217 -8.13 -5.59 1.59
C LYS A 217 -9.13 -6.29 2.50
N LYS A 218 -8.81 -7.50 2.96
CA LYS A 218 -9.71 -8.30 3.82
C LYS A 218 -9.98 -7.59 5.15
N VAL A 219 -8.95 -6.95 5.71
CA VAL A 219 -9.05 -6.15 6.92
C VAL A 219 -9.99 -4.96 6.71
N ALA A 220 -9.81 -4.18 5.64
CA ALA A 220 -10.68 -3.05 5.30
C ALA A 220 -12.13 -3.50 5.06
N GLN A 221 -12.34 -4.56 4.26
CA GLN A 221 -13.68 -5.09 3.99
C GLN A 221 -14.42 -5.50 5.27
N ARG A 222 -13.73 -6.20 6.18
CA ARG A 222 -14.29 -6.60 7.47
C ARG A 222 -14.57 -5.40 8.38
N ALA A 223 -13.59 -4.51 8.57
CA ALA A 223 -13.68 -3.40 9.50
C ALA A 223 -14.75 -2.38 9.10
N LEU A 224 -14.86 -2.11 7.80
CA LEU A 224 -15.75 -1.08 7.25
C LEU A 224 -17.03 -1.64 6.64
N LYS A 225 -17.23 -2.96 6.71
CA LYS A 225 -18.37 -3.68 6.13
C LYS A 225 -18.54 -3.41 4.62
N LEU A 226 -17.43 -3.33 3.89
CA LEU A 226 -17.42 -3.13 2.44
C LEU A 226 -17.86 -4.40 1.71
N PRO A 227 -18.45 -4.28 0.50
CA PRO A 227 -18.95 -5.44 -0.23
C PRO A 227 -17.81 -6.37 -0.68
N SER A 228 -18.13 -7.65 -0.80
CA SER A 228 -17.19 -8.69 -1.24
C SER A 228 -16.78 -8.55 -2.72
N THR A 229 -17.55 -7.79 -3.50
CA THR A 229 -17.27 -7.39 -4.89
C THR A 229 -15.96 -6.61 -5.02
N GLY A 230 -15.49 -5.96 -3.95
CA GLY A 230 -14.22 -5.25 -3.90
C GLY A 230 -14.33 -3.73 -4.09
N GLU A 231 -15.53 -3.18 -4.24
CA GLU A 231 -15.75 -1.73 -4.27
C GLU A 231 -15.23 -1.08 -2.97
N GLY A 232 -14.51 0.05 -3.10
CA GLY A 232 -13.84 0.74 -2.00
C GLY A 232 -12.52 0.10 -1.53
N THR A 233 -12.02 -0.92 -2.23
CA THR A 233 -10.70 -1.56 -1.97
C THR A 233 -9.95 -1.95 -3.25
N GLN A 234 -10.25 -1.29 -4.37
CA GLN A 234 -9.66 -1.54 -5.69
C GLN A 234 -8.15 -1.31 -5.69
N PHE A 235 -7.64 -0.36 -4.90
CA PHE A 235 -6.20 -0.10 -4.73
C PHE A 235 -5.39 -1.37 -4.44
N TYR A 236 -5.95 -2.27 -3.62
CA TYR A 236 -5.29 -3.49 -3.17
C TYR A 236 -5.40 -4.66 -4.17
N LEU A 237 -6.07 -4.46 -5.30
CA LEU A 237 -6.28 -5.46 -6.34
C LEU A 237 -5.32 -5.25 -7.51
N PHE A 238 -4.46 -6.23 -7.76
CA PHE A 238 -3.52 -6.26 -8.88
C PHE A 238 -4.04 -7.21 -9.95
N GLU A 239 -4.99 -6.74 -10.77
CA GLU A 239 -5.71 -7.58 -11.76
C GLU A 239 -4.78 -8.21 -12.81
N ASN A 240 -3.66 -7.57 -13.11
CA ASN A 240 -2.68 -8.04 -14.10
C ASN A 240 -1.45 -8.72 -13.45
N VAL A 241 -1.55 -9.14 -12.19
CA VAL A 241 -0.50 -9.87 -11.47
C VAL A 241 -1.07 -11.16 -10.89
N ASP A 242 -0.88 -12.27 -11.62
CA ASP A 242 -1.38 -13.59 -11.20
C ASP A 242 -0.70 -14.10 -9.92
N ASN A 243 0.62 -13.90 -9.82
CA ASN A 243 1.42 -14.34 -8.69
C ASN A 243 2.33 -13.22 -8.19
N ALA A 244 1.94 -12.59 -7.08
CA ALA A 244 2.67 -11.49 -6.48
C ALA A 244 4.13 -11.85 -6.11
N GLN A 245 4.41 -13.10 -5.72
CA GLN A 245 5.77 -13.51 -5.36
C GLN A 245 6.67 -13.59 -6.60
N GLN A 246 6.17 -14.20 -7.69
CA GLN A 246 6.91 -14.26 -8.96
C GLN A 246 7.11 -12.85 -9.55
N PHE A 247 6.08 -12.00 -9.48
CA PHE A 247 6.21 -10.62 -9.96
C PHE A 247 7.24 -9.81 -9.16
N LYS A 248 7.28 -9.96 -7.83
CA LYS A 248 8.35 -9.34 -7.02
C LYS A 248 9.74 -9.85 -7.37
N GLN A 249 9.90 -11.13 -7.73
CA GLN A 249 11.18 -11.66 -8.21
C GLN A 249 11.56 -11.05 -9.55
N LEU A 250 10.61 -10.95 -10.50
CA LEU A 250 10.80 -10.27 -11.77
C LEU A 250 11.21 -8.80 -11.55
N TYR A 251 10.50 -8.06 -10.71
CA TYR A 251 10.79 -6.66 -10.42
C TYR A 251 12.19 -6.48 -9.84
N ARG A 252 12.61 -7.33 -8.90
CA ARG A 252 13.99 -7.34 -8.38
C ARG A 252 15.03 -7.61 -9.47
N ALA A 253 14.79 -8.61 -10.32
CA ALA A 253 15.70 -8.90 -11.43
C ALA A 253 15.82 -7.72 -12.41
N ARG A 254 14.74 -6.98 -12.65
CA ARG A 254 14.75 -5.76 -13.47
C ARG A 254 15.51 -4.61 -12.82
N MET A 255 15.38 -4.43 -11.50
CA MET A 255 16.16 -3.44 -10.75
C MET A 255 17.66 -3.76 -10.80
N ASN A 256 18.03 -5.04 -10.68
CA ASN A 256 19.43 -5.47 -10.70
C ASN A 256 20.06 -5.36 -12.10
N ALA A 257 19.25 -5.32 -13.16
CA ALA A 257 19.69 -5.13 -14.53
C ALA A 257 19.91 -3.65 -14.92
N LEU A 258 19.63 -2.70 -14.01
CA LEU A 258 19.91 -1.29 -14.25
C LEU A 258 21.43 -1.04 -14.23
N ASP A 259 21.92 -0.36 -15.26
CA ASP A 259 23.32 0.02 -15.38
C ASP A 259 23.63 1.23 -14.49
N LEU A 260 23.86 0.96 -13.20
CA LEU A 260 24.09 1.96 -12.16
C LEU A 260 25.40 1.70 -11.43
N ASN A 261 26.19 2.76 -11.24
CA ASN A 261 27.37 2.72 -10.39
C ASN A 261 26.99 2.63 -8.90
N LEU A 262 27.96 2.27 -8.05
CA LEU A 262 27.72 2.10 -6.62
C LEU A 262 27.21 3.38 -5.93
N GLU A 263 27.77 4.54 -6.26
CA GLU A 263 27.34 5.83 -5.70
C GLU A 263 25.85 6.10 -5.97
N THR A 264 25.37 5.80 -7.18
CA THR A 264 23.95 5.97 -7.54
C THR A 264 23.07 4.97 -6.80
N LYS A 265 23.53 3.72 -6.65
CA LYS A 265 22.81 2.72 -5.85
C LYS A 265 22.69 3.15 -4.38
N GLU A 266 23.73 3.73 -3.80
CA GLU A 266 23.71 4.26 -2.43
C GLU A 266 22.71 5.43 -2.29
N LYS A 267 22.72 6.39 -3.23
CA LYS A 267 21.73 7.48 -3.27
C LYS A 267 20.29 6.97 -3.39
N ILE A 268 20.05 5.92 -4.17
CA ILE A 268 18.73 5.28 -4.28
C ILE A 268 18.30 4.68 -2.93
N VAL A 269 19.21 4.07 -2.17
CA VAL A 269 18.90 3.53 -0.83
C VAL A 269 18.61 4.66 0.17
N GLU A 270 19.36 5.75 0.13
CA GLU A 270 19.09 6.94 0.94
C GLU A 270 17.72 7.54 0.61
N GLU A 271 17.40 7.70 -0.67
CA GLU A 271 16.10 8.20 -1.10
C GLU A 271 14.96 7.25 -0.71
N ALA A 272 15.19 5.94 -0.72
CA ALA A 272 14.19 4.97 -0.29
C ALA A 272 13.88 5.13 1.20
N ASN A 273 14.89 5.44 2.03
CA ASN A 273 14.68 5.78 3.44
C ASN A 273 13.88 7.08 3.61
N LYS A 274 14.13 8.11 2.79
CA LYS A 274 13.29 9.33 2.77
C LYS A 274 11.84 9.00 2.37
N ALA A 275 11.65 8.14 1.37
CA ALA A 275 10.32 7.68 0.98
C ALA A 275 9.59 7.01 2.16
N PHE A 276 10.25 6.15 2.94
CA PHE A 276 9.68 5.60 4.17
C PHE A 276 9.36 6.70 5.20
N GLU A 277 10.22 7.70 5.36
CA GLU A 277 9.96 8.84 6.25
C GLU A 277 8.70 9.61 5.86
N PHE A 278 8.52 9.94 4.58
CA PHE A 278 7.28 10.58 4.10
C PHE A 278 6.04 9.73 4.39
N ASN A 279 6.12 8.40 4.18
CA ASN A 279 5.02 7.50 4.53
C ASN A 279 4.69 7.54 6.03
N MET A 280 5.71 7.54 6.89
CA MET A 280 5.51 7.66 8.34
C MET A 280 4.92 9.02 8.73
N GLN A 281 5.31 10.11 8.08
CA GLN A 281 4.70 11.44 8.31
C GLN A 281 3.21 11.43 7.96
N VAL A 282 2.82 10.80 6.84
CA VAL A 282 1.41 10.61 6.46
C VAL A 282 0.67 9.76 7.51
N PHE A 283 1.26 8.65 7.97
CA PHE A 283 0.64 7.84 9.02
C PHE A 283 0.46 8.60 10.34
N ASN A 284 1.44 9.41 10.73
CA ASN A 284 1.35 10.24 11.93
C ASN A 284 0.26 11.32 11.82
N GLU A 285 0.05 11.90 10.64
CA GLU A 285 -1.05 12.84 10.38
C GLU A 285 -2.42 12.13 10.46
N LEU A 286 -2.52 10.91 9.92
CA LEU A 286 -3.71 10.08 10.04
C LEU A 286 -4.00 9.69 11.49
N ASP A 287 -2.99 9.36 12.29
CA ASP A 287 -3.16 9.08 13.72
C ASP A 287 -3.71 10.29 14.50
N GLN A 288 -3.25 11.49 14.16
CA GLN A 288 -3.77 12.73 14.74
C GLN A 288 -5.22 12.99 14.33
N ALA A 289 -5.55 12.85 13.04
CA ALA A 289 -6.91 12.96 12.54
C ALA A 289 -7.85 11.92 13.19
N GLY A 290 -7.37 10.68 13.34
CA GLY A 290 -8.05 9.62 14.07
C GLY A 290 -8.31 9.99 15.53
N SER A 291 -7.35 10.59 16.22
CA SER A 291 -7.52 11.01 17.61
C SER A 291 -8.57 12.13 17.75
N LEU A 292 -8.60 13.10 16.82
CA LEU A 292 -9.56 14.21 16.83
C LEU A 292 -10.98 13.72 16.59
N LEU A 293 -11.18 12.92 15.54
CA LEU A 293 -12.48 12.32 15.23
C LEU A 293 -13.02 11.49 16.40
N ALA A 294 -12.16 10.89 17.24
CA ALA A 294 -12.60 10.10 18.39
C ALA A 294 -13.12 10.98 19.54
N LYS A 295 -12.54 12.17 19.73
CA LYS A 295 -12.97 13.15 20.73
C LYS A 295 -14.31 13.77 20.39
N GLU A 296 -14.52 14.14 19.12
CA GLU A 296 -15.80 14.70 18.65
C GLU A 296 -16.99 13.77 18.94
N THR A 297 -16.81 12.46 18.74
CA THR A 297 -17.86 11.46 19.03
C THR A 297 -18.19 11.38 20.52
N LEU A 298 -17.22 11.62 21.41
CA LEU A 298 -17.42 11.62 22.86
C LEU A 298 -18.11 12.90 23.35
N GLU A 299 -17.82 14.04 22.70
CA GLU A 299 -18.44 15.33 23.02
C GLU A 299 -19.90 15.44 22.52
N ASP A 300 -20.22 14.85 21.37
CA ASP A 300 -21.58 14.78 20.84
C ASP A 300 -22.45 13.70 21.52
N GLY A 301 -21.85 12.74 22.20
CA GLY A 301 -22.53 11.68 22.95
C GLY A 301 -22.96 12.06 24.37
N LEU A 302 -22.63 13.27 24.86
CA LEU A 302 -23.03 13.76 26.18
C LEU A 302 -24.45 14.36 26.14
N PRO A 303 -25.37 13.96 27.05
CA PRO A 303 -26.73 14.51 27.09
C PRO A 303 -26.71 16.04 27.21
N ALA A 304 -27.62 16.71 26.49
CA ALA A 304 -27.72 18.17 26.39
C ALA A 304 -27.90 18.93 27.72
N HIS A 305 -27.99 18.24 28.85
CA HIS A 305 -28.28 18.83 30.16
C HIS A 305 -27.07 19.44 30.88
N ASP A 306 -25.83 19.18 30.39
CA ASP A 306 -24.60 19.73 30.98
C ASP A 306 -23.94 20.86 30.17
N ARG A 307 -24.58 21.33 29.08
CA ARG A 307 -24.09 22.49 28.31
C ARG A 307 -24.53 23.83 28.91
N LEU A 308 -24.19 24.11 30.17
CA LEU A 308 -24.34 25.44 30.78
C LEU A 308 -23.06 25.85 31.55
N PRO A 309 -22.55 27.09 31.38
CA PRO A 309 -21.34 27.54 32.07
C PRO A 309 -21.52 27.62 33.60
N ALA A 310 -20.47 27.27 34.32
CA ALA A 310 -20.45 27.12 35.78
C ALA A 310 -20.48 28.45 36.58
N HIS A 311 -21.45 29.35 36.32
CA HIS A 311 -21.61 30.57 37.13
C HIS A 311 -23.06 30.96 37.48
N SER A 312 -24.04 30.08 37.32
CA SER A 312 -25.43 30.43 37.66
C SER A 312 -26.26 29.25 38.17
N ARG A 313 -25.81 28.57 39.23
CA ARG A 313 -26.66 27.60 39.95
C ARG A 313 -26.97 28.10 41.36
N LEU A 314 -28.20 28.60 41.54
CA LEU A 314 -28.88 28.67 42.84
C LEU A 314 -29.41 27.27 43.20
N PRO A 315 -29.51 26.91 44.50
CA PRO A 315 -30.05 25.62 44.89
C PRO A 315 -31.58 25.69 44.95
N THR A 316 -32.27 24.94 44.10
CA THR A 316 -33.69 24.59 44.33
C THR A 316 -33.79 23.13 44.73
N GLN A 317 -34.33 22.93 45.94
CA GLN A 317 -34.89 21.69 46.42
C GLN A 317 -36.00 21.25 45.46
N ASP A 318 -35.92 20.02 44.96
CA ASP A 318 -37.04 19.08 44.92
C ASP A 318 -36.47 17.70 44.53
N GLY A 319 -36.34 16.86 45.56
CA GLY A 319 -35.80 15.51 45.43
C GLY A 319 -36.84 14.56 44.90
N LEU A 320 -36.61 14.02 43.71
CA LEU A 320 -37.13 12.71 43.30
C LEU A 320 -36.24 11.62 43.90
N PRO A 321 -36.78 10.47 44.34
CA PRO A 321 -36.00 9.50 45.11
C PRO A 321 -34.91 8.88 44.25
N VAL A 322 -33.66 9.20 44.57
CA VAL A 322 -32.51 8.40 44.17
C VAL A 322 -32.54 7.13 45.02
N HIS A 323 -32.69 5.97 44.38
CA HIS A 323 -32.61 4.68 45.06
C HIS A 323 -31.25 4.59 45.77
N ASP A 324 -31.27 4.49 47.11
CA ASP A 324 -30.11 4.08 47.86
C ASP A 324 -29.84 2.61 47.51
N GLY A 325 -28.62 2.29 47.10
CA GLY A 325 -28.21 0.97 46.60
C GLY A 325 -28.22 -0.16 47.66
N LYS A 326 -29.30 -0.31 48.43
CA LYS A 326 -29.58 -1.36 49.41
C LYS A 326 -30.70 -2.30 48.95
N GLY A 327 -30.79 -2.57 47.65
CA GLY A 327 -31.65 -3.63 47.11
C GLY A 327 -30.94 -4.99 47.12
N ASP A 328 -31.65 -6.04 47.55
CA ASP A 328 -31.17 -7.43 47.45
C ASP A 328 -30.89 -7.78 45.97
N LEU A 329 -29.60 -7.91 45.62
CA LEU A 329 -29.09 -8.17 44.27
C LEU A 329 -29.71 -9.42 43.62
N ARG A 330 -30.32 -10.31 44.40
CA ARG A 330 -31.02 -11.51 43.91
C ARG A 330 -32.35 -11.24 43.20
N LYS A 331 -32.87 -10.01 43.23
CA LYS A 331 -34.12 -9.63 42.54
C LYS A 331 -33.91 -8.83 41.25
N CYS A 332 -32.67 -8.65 40.80
CA CYS A 332 -32.39 -7.97 39.53
C CYS A 332 -32.47 -8.97 38.35
N PRO A 333 -33.40 -8.78 37.39
CA PRO A 333 -33.59 -9.72 36.26
C PRO A 333 -32.38 -9.83 35.33
N TYR A 334 -31.40 -8.93 35.46
CA TYR A 334 -30.16 -8.95 34.68
C TYR A 334 -29.07 -9.86 35.29
N TYR A 335 -29.12 -10.17 36.60
CA TYR A 335 -28.13 -11.01 37.30
C TYR A 335 -28.55 -12.47 37.49
N ALA A 336 -29.86 -12.77 37.41
CA ALA A 336 -30.36 -14.15 37.49
C ALA A 336 -29.84 -15.05 36.35
N ALA A 337 -29.53 -14.47 35.18
CA ALA A 337 -29.01 -15.21 34.02
C ALA A 337 -27.52 -15.60 34.14
N GLN A 338 -26.78 -15.06 35.13
CA GLN A 338 -25.35 -15.38 35.31
C GLN A 338 -25.09 -16.46 36.37
N LEU A 339 -26.06 -16.79 37.23
CA LEU A 339 -25.90 -17.85 38.24
C LEU A 339 -26.20 -19.25 37.70
N ASP A 340 -27.02 -19.39 36.65
CA ASP A 340 -27.29 -20.70 36.02
C ASP A 340 -26.13 -21.21 35.15
N LYS A 341 -25.20 -20.33 34.75
CA LYS A 341 -24.00 -20.75 34.01
C LYS A 341 -22.89 -21.33 34.89
N ALA A 342 -22.91 -21.04 36.19
CA ALA A 342 -21.92 -21.56 37.15
C ALA A 342 -22.31 -22.93 37.76
N ALA A 343 -23.54 -23.38 37.57
CA ALA A 343 -24.04 -24.66 38.12
C ALA A 343 -23.99 -25.83 37.12
N LEU A 344 -23.58 -25.61 35.86
CA LEU A 344 -23.48 -26.66 34.83
C LEU A 344 -22.05 -27.07 34.46
N GLU A 345 -21.02 -26.65 35.21
CA GLU A 345 -19.64 -27.16 35.08
C GLU A 345 -19.34 -28.30 36.08
N GLY A 346 -20.35 -29.13 36.35
CA GLY A 346 -20.25 -30.34 37.15
C GLY A 346 -20.59 -31.59 36.34
N SER A 347 -20.01 -31.78 35.17
CA SER A 347 -20.08 -33.06 34.45
C SER A 347 -18.74 -33.42 33.85
N SER A 348 -18.14 -34.44 34.44
CA SER A 348 -16.85 -35.05 34.16
C SER A 348 -16.73 -35.54 32.72
N CYS A 349 -15.96 -34.83 31.90
CA CYS A 349 -15.49 -35.30 30.60
C CYS A 349 -14.09 -35.93 30.76
N PRO A 350 -13.88 -37.22 30.44
CA PRO A 350 -12.63 -37.94 30.72
C PRO A 350 -11.41 -37.43 29.93
N PHE A 351 -11.61 -36.51 28.99
CA PHE A 351 -10.54 -35.91 28.18
C PHE A 351 -9.76 -34.80 28.90
N GLY A 352 -10.36 -34.12 29.87
CA GLY A 352 -9.73 -32.99 30.57
C GLY A 352 -8.59 -33.42 31.50
N ALA A 353 -8.72 -34.60 32.13
CA ALA A 353 -7.69 -35.14 33.02
C ALA A 353 -6.43 -35.58 32.24
N ALA A 354 -6.58 -36.12 31.03
CA ALA A 354 -5.46 -36.54 30.19
C ALA A 354 -4.60 -35.35 29.72
N LEU A 355 -5.25 -34.23 29.39
CA LEU A 355 -4.55 -33.02 28.94
C LEU A 355 -3.81 -32.30 30.09
N ALA A 356 -4.31 -32.41 31.32
CA ALA A 356 -3.65 -31.86 32.50
C ALA A 356 -2.36 -32.62 32.88
N VAL A 357 -2.31 -33.93 32.60
CA VAL A 357 -1.09 -34.75 32.78
C VAL A 357 0.00 -34.40 31.76
N LEU A 358 -0.39 -34.06 30.52
CA LEU A 358 0.52 -33.61 29.44
C LEU A 358 1.13 -32.21 29.67
N ARG A 359 0.58 -31.41 30.60
CA ARG A 359 1.14 -30.11 30.99
C ARG A 359 2.17 -30.17 32.11
N ARG A 360 2.53 -31.38 32.59
CA ARG A 360 3.59 -31.51 33.60
C ARG A 360 4.96 -31.21 32.95
N PRO A 361 5.77 -30.32 33.54
CA PRO A 361 7.05 -29.88 32.94
C PRO A 361 7.99 -31.04 32.60
N GLY A 362 8.05 -32.07 33.44
CA GLY A 362 8.89 -33.26 33.20
C GLY A 362 8.44 -34.09 32.00
N LEU A 363 7.12 -34.15 31.72
CA LEU A 363 6.60 -34.92 30.59
C LEU A 363 6.76 -34.16 29.26
N GLN A 364 6.69 -32.82 29.29
CA GLN A 364 6.98 -31.96 28.14
C GLN A 364 8.45 -32.07 27.72
N PHE A 365 9.38 -32.16 28.67
CA PHE A 365 10.79 -32.40 28.38
C PHE A 365 11.03 -33.76 27.71
N LEU A 366 10.37 -34.82 28.18
CA LEU A 366 10.49 -36.15 27.59
C LEU A 366 9.89 -36.21 26.17
N LEU A 367 8.79 -35.50 25.93
CA LEU A 367 8.18 -35.36 24.59
C LEU A 367 9.06 -34.55 23.63
N ALA A 368 9.67 -33.46 24.09
CA ALA A 368 10.58 -32.67 23.27
C ALA A 368 11.86 -33.47 22.92
N ALA A 369 12.40 -34.24 23.87
CA ALA A 369 13.57 -35.08 23.65
C ALA A 369 13.29 -36.23 22.67
N SER A 370 12.11 -36.85 22.72
CA SER A 370 11.74 -37.93 21.81
C SER A 370 11.48 -37.43 20.38
N VAL A 371 10.88 -36.24 20.21
CA VAL A 371 10.71 -35.60 18.91
C VAL A 371 12.05 -35.21 18.28
N ALA A 372 12.99 -34.69 19.08
CA ALA A 372 14.33 -34.36 18.60
C ALA A 372 15.12 -35.61 18.15
N LEU A 373 15.02 -36.71 18.90
CA LEU A 373 15.61 -38.01 18.52
C LEU A 373 15.00 -38.57 17.23
N ALA A 374 13.68 -38.49 17.07
CA ALA A 374 13.00 -38.95 15.86
C ALA A 374 13.38 -38.11 14.62
N ALA A 375 13.47 -36.78 14.78
CA ALA A 375 13.92 -35.88 13.72
C ALA A 375 15.40 -36.14 13.32
N GLY A 376 16.27 -36.39 14.30
CA GLY A 376 17.66 -36.76 14.05
C GLY A 376 17.80 -38.09 13.31
N LEU A 377 17.01 -39.11 13.68
CA LEU A 377 17.00 -40.40 12.99
C LEU A 377 16.45 -40.30 11.56
N LEU A 378 15.41 -39.49 11.33
CA LEU A 378 14.87 -39.23 9.99
C LEU A 378 15.85 -38.46 9.10
N ALA A 379 16.59 -37.50 9.66
CA ALA A 379 17.63 -36.77 8.93
C ALA A 379 18.83 -37.67 8.59
N TRP A 380 19.26 -38.54 9.52
CA TRP A 380 20.29 -39.55 9.25
C TRP A 380 19.88 -40.53 8.16
N TYR A 381 18.61 -40.95 8.13
CA TYR A 381 18.11 -41.89 7.12
C TYR A 381 17.94 -41.25 5.72
N SER A 382 17.96 -39.92 5.65
CA SER A 382 17.76 -39.15 4.41
C SER A 382 19.07 -38.59 3.81
N MET A 383 20.20 -38.80 4.48
CA MET A 383 21.56 -38.61 3.95
C MET A 383 22.14 -39.97 3.58
#